data_AF-A0A3E0K837-F1
#
_entry.id   AF-A0A3E0K837-F1
#
_cell.length_a   1.000
_cell.length_b   1.000
_cell.length_c   1.000
_cell.angle_alpha   90.00
_cell.angle_beta   90.00
_cell.angle_gamma   90.00
#
_symmetry.space_group_name_H-M   'P 1'
#
loop_
_entity.id
_entity.type
_entity.pdbx_description
1 polymer ?
#
loop_
_entity_poly.entity_id
_entity_poly.type
_entity_poly.pdbx_seq_one_letter_code
_entity_poly.pdbx_strand_id
1 'polypeptide(L)' 'MVCEKFKKEGYFLYDSFICIDCEKEIIKTETSDPVYRFYLRQLKKINSKKILY' A
#
# COMPACT_ATOMS: atom_id res chain seq x y z
N MET A 1 5.41 6.52 -0.67
CA MET A 1 5.78 5.66 -1.82
C MET A 1 5.87 4.24 -1.32
N VAL A 2 4.90 3.37 -1.65
CA VAL A 2 4.69 2.10 -0.93
C VAL A 2 5.82 1.08 -1.08
N CYS A 3 6.55 1.13 -2.20
CA CYS A 3 7.69 0.26 -2.51
C CYS A 3 9.03 1.00 -2.64
N GLU A 4 9.10 2.30 -2.32
CA GLU A 4 10.31 3.16 -2.43
C GLU A 4 11.06 3.11 -3.78
N LYS A 5 10.44 2.57 -4.84
CA LYS A 5 10.99 2.43 -6.20
C LYS A 5 10.23 3.29 -7.20
N PHE A 6 10.93 4.14 -7.95
CA PHE A 6 10.31 4.99 -8.97
C PHE A 6 9.62 4.09 -10.01
N LYS A 7 8.28 4.15 -10.02
CA LYS A 7 7.42 3.40 -10.93
C LYS A 7 6.57 4.42 -11.69
N LYS A 8 6.48 4.25 -13.00
CA LYS A 8 5.71 5.14 -13.89
C LYS A 8 4.20 4.89 -13.82
N GLU A 9 3.80 3.69 -13.39
CA GLU A 9 2.42 3.23 -13.45
C GLU A 9 1.96 2.68 -12.10
N GLY A 10 0.79 3.10 -11.67
CA GLY A 10 0.24 2.82 -10.33
C GLY A 10 -0.99 3.65 -10.03
N TYR A 11 -1.52 3.44 -8.83
CA TYR A 11 -2.69 4.11 -8.30
C TYR A 11 -2.27 5.08 -7.20
N PHE A 12 -2.75 6.31 -7.29
CA PHE A 12 -2.67 7.26 -6.18
C PHE A 12 -3.90 7.07 -5.28
N LEU A 13 -3.66 6.62 -4.06
CA LEU A 13 -4.65 6.51 -2.99
C LEU A 13 -4.43 7.65 -1.99
N TYR A 14 -5.28 8.68 -2.07
CA TYR A 14 -5.14 9.95 -1.35
C TYR A 14 -3.78 10.62 -1.62
N ASP A 15 -2.91 10.65 -0.62
CA ASP A 15 -1.57 11.25 -0.64
C ASP A 15 -0.48 10.17 -0.81
N SER A 16 -0.88 8.94 -1.15
CA SER A 16 0.02 7.79 -1.20
C SER A 16 -0.06 7.10 -2.54
N PHE A 17 1.11 6.78 -3.08
CA PHE A 17 1.23 6.06 -4.34
C PHE A 17 1.46 4.56 -4.11
N ILE A 18 0.59 3.75 -4.69
CA ILE A 18 0.66 2.28 -4.73
C ILE A 18 0.97 1.88 -6.17
N CYS A 19 2.05 1.13 -6.37
CA CYS A 19 2.40 0.63 -7.70
C CYS A 19 1.49 -0.55 -8.11
N ILE A 20 1.33 -0.82 -9.42
CA ILE A 20 0.51 -1.95 -9.91
C ILE A 20 1.00 -3.29 -9.35
N ASP A 21 2.32 -3.49 -9.28
CA ASP A 21 2.88 -4.72 -8.71
C ASP A 21 2.52 -4.87 -7.22
N CYS A 22 2.57 -3.77 -6.48
CA CYS A 22 2.26 -3.69 -5.07
C CYS A 22 0.78 -4.06 -4.82
N GLU A 23 -0.12 -3.52 -5.65
CA GLU A 23 -1.54 -3.82 -5.57
C GLU A 23 -1.83 -5.29 -5.89
N LYS A 24 -1.22 -5.82 -6.95
CA LYS A 24 -1.33 -7.25 -7.31
C LYS A 24 -0.77 -8.15 -6.23
N GLU A 25 0.36 -7.79 -5.62
CA GLU A 25 0.92 -8.52 -4.48
C GLU A 25 -0.05 -8.48 -3.31
N ILE A 26 -0.57 -7.31 -2.91
CA ILE A 26 -1.55 -7.20 -1.82
C ILE A 26 -2.77 -8.10 -2.07
N ILE A 27 -3.31 -8.11 -3.29
CA ILE A 27 -4.47 -8.94 -3.66
C ILE A 27 -4.12 -10.44 -3.66
N LYS A 28 -2.91 -10.80 -4.08
CA LYS A 28 -2.43 -12.19 -4.08
C LYS A 28 -1.93 -12.67 -2.72
N THR A 29 -1.64 -11.78 -1.79
CA THR A 29 -1.07 -12.14 -0.49
C THR A 29 -2.17 -12.75 0.36
N GLU A 30 -2.03 -14.02 0.73
CA GLU A 30 -2.93 -14.65 1.68
C GLU A 30 -2.77 -14.03 3.08
N THR A 31 -3.87 -13.97 3.83
CA THR A 31 -3.88 -13.37 5.19
C THR A 31 -2.96 -14.07 6.19
N SER A 32 -2.58 -15.32 5.89
CA SER A 32 -1.61 -16.17 6.59
C SER A 32 -0.16 -15.78 6.33
N ASP A 33 0.13 -15.03 5.27
CA ASP A 33 1.48 -14.72 4.85
C ASP A 33 2.09 -13.59 5.71
N PRO A 34 3.34 -13.72 6.20
CA PRO A 34 4.03 -12.65 6.92
C PRO A 34 4.13 -11.33 6.12
N VAL A 35 4.13 -11.38 4.78
CA VAL A 35 4.13 -10.21 3.90
C VAL A 35 2.82 -9.41 4.03
N TYR A 36 1.70 -10.05 4.35
CA TYR A 36 0.42 -9.37 4.55
C TYR A 36 0.50 -8.32 5.67
N ARG A 37 1.21 -8.64 6.76
CA ARG A 37 1.44 -7.70 7.88
C ARG A 37 2.27 -6.49 7.48
N PHE A 38 3.21 -6.66 6.55
CA PHE A 38 3.99 -5.53 6.03
C PHE A 38 3.10 -4.55 5.27
N TYR A 39 2.28 -5.05 4.34
CA TYR A 39 1.34 -4.21 3.59
C TYR A 39 0.30 -3.56 4.49
N LEU A 40 -0.24 -4.27 5.48
CA LEU A 40 -1.15 -3.68 6.47
C LEU A 40 -0.51 -2.53 7.25
N ARG A 41 0.77 -2.64 7.62
CA ARG A 41 1.47 -1.56 8.32
C ARG A 41 1.62 -0.32 7.43
N GLN A 42 1.92 -0.52 6.14
CA GLN A 42 2.03 0.57 5.18
C GLN A 42 0.65 1.21 4.93
N LEU A 43 -0.41 0.41 4.72
CA LEU A 43 -1.78 0.90 4.57
C LEU A 43 -2.29 1.65 5.81
N LYS A 44 -1.96 1.18 7.02
CA LYS A 44 -2.27 1.90 8.27
C LYS A 44 -1.62 3.28 8.34
N LYS A 45 -0.39 3.45 7.82
CA LYS A 45 0.26 4.78 7.76
C LYS A 45 -0.49 5.72 6.83
N ILE A 46 -1.01 5.20 5.71
CA ILE A 46 -1.82 5.98 4.75
C ILE A 46 -3.14 6.39 5.41
N ASN A 47 -3.83 5.44 6.06
CA ASN A 47 -5.12 5.68 6.71
C ASN A 47 -5.03 6.50 8.01
N SER A 48 -3.84 6.60 8.62
CA SER A 48 -3.61 7.39 9.83
C SER A 48 -3.46 8.88 9.56
N LYS A 49 -3.49 9.35 8.29
CA LYS A 49 -3.86 10.73 7.99
C LYS A 49 -5.35 10.86 8.34
N LYS A 50 -5.62 11.14 9.63
CA LYS A 50 -6.94 11.48 10.16
C LYS A 50 -7.65 12.36 9.13
N ILE A 51 -8.82 11.93 8.70
CA ILE A 51 -9.84 12.85 8.20
C ILE A 51 -10.06 13.80 9.38
N LEU A 52 -9.42 14.97 9.34
CA LEU A 52 -9.69 16.06 10.25
C LEU A 52 -11.02 16.63 9.78
N TYR A 53 -12.10 16.21 10.43
CA TYR A 53 -13.40 16.89 10.39
C TYR A 53 -13.29 18.19 11.19
#